data_AF-A0ABD3ZQS4-F1
#
_entry.id   AF-A0ABD3ZQS4-F1
#
_cell.length_a   1.000
_cell.length_b   1.000
_cell.length_c   1.000
_cell.angle_alpha   90.00
_cell.angle_beta   90.00
_cell.angle_gamma   90.00
#
_symmetry.space_group_name_H-M   'P 1'
#
loop_
_entity.id
_entity.type
_entity.pdbx_description
1 polymer ?
#
loop_
_entity_poly.entity_id
_entity_poly.type
_entity_poly.pdbx_seq_one_letter_code
_entity_poly.pdbx_strand_id
1 'polypeptide(L)'
;MKEYEEKYQETKAKHLVLWKDLISKIFDGVPTSQMTITDRSHIVRILHKIGSSEADNHTFMPAGGGDDLTDSVFSSEDGRIELNFSGNVLIVNPTKLSFHPIGENPEWWYFRLDTSSFNRSKVYEDQQDEETNTHQLIDESELHWSVHFNGEEVLELTSGEYEDRSLWEEGFLGYDEDGREIKMPDTTRIVTRMINGGSFVIFPKYSLYNRNSATYDGRHRKVTNEEFASYIKDVVASLDKK
;
A
#
# COMPACT_ATOMS: atom_id res chain seq x y z
N MET A 1 4.80 -26.20 -20.09
CA MET A 1 3.45 -26.12 -19.49
C MET A 1 3.35 -26.98 -18.23
N LYS A 2 3.50 -28.31 -18.32
CA LYS A 2 3.40 -29.20 -17.14
C LYS A 2 4.47 -28.93 -16.06
N GLU A 3 5.74 -28.83 -16.48
CA GLU A 3 6.89 -28.54 -15.60
C GLU A 3 6.80 -27.16 -14.93
N TYR A 4 6.24 -26.16 -15.62
CA TYR A 4 6.02 -24.82 -15.06
C TYR A 4 4.96 -24.83 -13.96
N GLU A 5 3.83 -25.51 -14.20
CA GLU A 5 2.77 -25.61 -13.20
C GLU A 5 3.24 -26.44 -12.00
N GLU A 6 3.98 -27.52 -12.20
CA GLU A 6 4.57 -28.31 -11.12
C GLU A 6 5.52 -27.45 -10.25
N LYS A 7 6.44 -26.71 -10.87
CA LYS A 7 7.34 -25.79 -10.16
C LYS A 7 6.57 -24.68 -9.43
N TYR A 8 5.50 -24.15 -10.02
CA TYR A 8 4.64 -23.16 -9.38
C TYR A 8 3.96 -23.74 -8.13
N GLN A 9 3.40 -24.96 -8.22
CA GLN A 9 2.73 -25.58 -7.08
C GLN A 9 3.71 -25.90 -5.95
N GLU A 10 4.93 -26.33 -6.26
CA GLU A 10 5.99 -26.51 -5.26
C GLU A 10 6.36 -25.19 -4.57
N THR A 11 6.54 -24.13 -5.37
CA THR A 11 6.84 -22.79 -4.85
C THR A 11 5.70 -22.27 -3.97
N LYS A 12 4.44 -22.39 -4.44
CA LYS A 12 3.24 -22.04 -3.68
C LYS A 12 3.22 -22.79 -2.34
N ALA A 13 3.40 -24.11 -2.35
CA ALA A 13 3.38 -24.92 -1.13
C ALA A 13 4.44 -24.44 -0.12
N LYS A 14 5.67 -24.16 -0.58
CA LYS A 14 6.73 -23.60 0.27
C LYS A 14 6.33 -22.26 0.89
N HIS A 15 5.87 -21.31 0.08
CA HIS A 15 5.51 -19.97 0.58
C HIS A 15 4.29 -19.97 1.50
N LEU A 16 3.34 -20.90 1.33
CA LEU A 16 2.22 -21.03 2.26
C LEU A 16 2.63 -21.57 3.63
N VAL A 17 3.63 -22.45 3.69
CA VAL A 17 4.24 -22.88 4.97
C VAL A 17 4.93 -21.69 5.64
N LEU A 18 5.74 -20.94 4.89
CA LEU A 18 6.41 -19.73 5.40
C LEU A 18 5.40 -18.68 5.88
N TRP A 19 4.30 -18.49 5.17
CA TRP A 19 3.23 -17.57 5.55
C TRP A 19 2.58 -18.00 6.88
N LYS A 20 2.24 -19.29 7.02
CA LYS A 20 1.69 -19.84 8.27
C LYS A 20 2.67 -19.64 9.45
N ASP A 21 3.96 -19.89 9.22
CA ASP A 21 4.99 -19.70 10.24
C ASP A 21 5.16 -18.22 10.62
N LEU A 22 5.10 -17.31 9.65
CA LEU A 22 5.08 -15.87 9.89
C LEU A 22 3.90 -15.47 10.78
N ILE A 23 2.67 -15.92 10.45
CA ILE A 23 1.48 -15.66 11.27
C ILE A 23 1.68 -16.19 12.69
N SER A 24 2.18 -17.42 12.82
CA SER A 24 2.46 -18.03 14.13
C SER A 24 3.48 -17.22 14.95
N LYS A 25 4.47 -16.60 14.31
CA LYS A 25 5.46 -15.71 14.97
C LYS A 25 4.94 -14.31 15.26
N ILE A 26 3.89 -13.86 14.57
CA ILE A 26 3.25 -12.57 14.82
C ILE A 26 2.34 -12.65 16.04
N PHE A 27 1.58 -13.75 16.18
CA PHE A 27 0.53 -13.91 17.19
C PHE A 27 0.80 -14.98 18.25
N ASP A 28 2.02 -15.51 18.33
CA ASP A 28 2.41 -16.60 19.23
C ASP A 28 1.53 -17.86 19.09
N GLY A 29 1.20 -18.17 17.83
CA GLY A 29 0.25 -19.20 17.42
C GLY A 29 -0.58 -18.72 16.22
N VAL A 30 -1.33 -19.62 15.60
CA VAL A 30 -2.26 -19.24 14.52
C VAL A 30 -3.62 -18.88 15.16
N PRO A 31 -4.08 -17.63 15.04
CA PRO A 31 -5.41 -17.25 15.53
C PRO A 31 -6.52 -18.06 14.85
N THR A 32 -7.53 -18.46 15.61
CA THR A 32 -8.73 -19.15 15.07
C THR A 32 -9.87 -18.19 14.74
N SER A 33 -9.70 -16.90 15.00
CA SER A 33 -10.66 -15.83 14.73
C SER A 33 -9.93 -14.57 14.29
N GLN A 34 -10.70 -13.59 13.79
CA GLN A 34 -10.15 -12.31 13.37
C GLN A 34 -9.40 -11.64 14.52
N MET A 35 -8.20 -11.13 14.23
CA MET A 35 -7.45 -10.26 15.14
C MET A 35 -7.60 -8.80 14.70
N THR A 36 -7.66 -7.89 15.67
CA THR A 36 -7.75 -6.44 15.42
C THR A 36 -6.66 -5.73 16.21
N ILE A 37 -5.91 -4.87 15.53
CA ILE A 37 -4.80 -4.11 16.08
C ILE A 37 -5.03 -2.64 15.74
N THR A 38 -5.10 -1.79 16.77
CA THR A 38 -5.28 -0.34 16.63
C THR A 38 -4.09 0.46 17.16
N ASP A 39 -3.22 -0.17 17.96
CA ASP A 39 -1.97 0.46 18.40
C ASP A 39 -1.02 0.62 17.22
N ARG A 40 -0.64 1.86 16.91
CA ARG A 40 0.19 2.20 15.75
C ARG A 40 1.55 1.50 15.79
N SER A 41 2.17 1.41 16.96
CA SER A 41 3.48 0.75 17.11
C SER A 41 3.40 -0.74 16.81
N HIS A 42 2.30 -1.39 17.21
CA HIS A 42 2.01 -2.79 16.87
C HIS A 42 1.71 -2.96 15.39
N ILE A 43 0.97 -2.03 14.76
CA ILE A 43 0.72 -2.05 13.31
C ILE A 43 2.05 -2.01 12.55
N VAL A 44 2.91 -1.02 12.84
CA VAL A 44 4.25 -0.89 12.21
C VAL A 44 5.06 -2.17 12.38
N ARG A 45 5.14 -2.71 13.61
CA ARG A 45 5.88 -3.95 13.87
C ARG A 45 5.37 -5.15 13.06
N ILE A 46 4.05 -5.28 12.89
CA ILE A 46 3.47 -6.39 12.12
C ILE A 46 3.78 -6.20 10.64
N LEU A 47 3.58 -5.00 10.10
CA LEU A 47 3.83 -4.70 8.69
C LEU A 47 5.32 -4.83 8.33
N HIS A 48 6.22 -4.37 9.20
CA HIS A 48 7.67 -4.61 9.11
C HIS A 48 7.97 -6.12 9.03
N LYS A 49 7.40 -6.92 9.94
CA LYS A 49 7.58 -8.39 9.93
C LYS A 49 7.07 -9.03 8.65
N ILE A 50 5.97 -8.52 8.08
CA ILE A 50 5.43 -9.03 6.81
C ILE A 50 6.37 -8.70 5.66
N GLY A 51 6.82 -7.44 5.56
CA GLY A 51 7.65 -7.00 4.44
C GLY A 51 9.07 -7.56 4.45
N SER A 52 9.65 -7.78 5.63
CA SER A 52 11.00 -8.33 5.81
C SER A 52 11.06 -9.86 5.91
N SER A 53 9.92 -10.55 5.74
CA SER A 53 9.83 -12.01 5.85
C SER A 53 10.33 -12.71 4.58
N GLU A 54 10.78 -13.96 4.72
CA GLU A 54 10.94 -14.88 3.58
C GLU A 54 9.60 -15.34 2.99
N ALA A 55 8.50 -15.11 3.71
CA ALA A 55 7.15 -15.38 3.24
C ALA A 55 6.66 -14.22 2.34
N ASP A 56 6.90 -14.33 1.04
CA ASP A 56 6.46 -13.31 0.07
C ASP A 56 4.99 -12.94 0.23
N ASN A 57 4.72 -11.64 0.22
CA ASN A 57 3.39 -11.06 0.26
C ASN A 57 3.02 -10.43 -1.08
N HIS A 58 1.75 -10.09 -1.25
CA HIS A 58 1.30 -9.10 -2.23
C HIS A 58 0.26 -8.20 -1.58
N THR A 59 0.50 -6.90 -1.64
CA THR A 59 -0.34 -5.86 -1.08
C THR A 59 -1.14 -5.20 -2.19
N PHE A 60 -2.47 -5.31 -2.12
CA PHE A 60 -3.38 -4.65 -3.03
C PHE A 60 -3.68 -3.24 -2.55
N MET A 61 -3.61 -2.29 -3.48
CA MET A 61 -3.79 -0.87 -3.18
C MET A 61 -5.29 -0.48 -3.18
N PRO A 62 -5.69 0.56 -2.42
CA PRO A 62 -7.08 0.98 -2.32
C PRO A 62 -7.73 1.32 -3.67
N ALA A 63 -6.96 1.84 -4.62
CA ALA A 63 -7.42 2.22 -5.95
C ALA A 63 -7.37 1.09 -7.00
N GLY A 64 -6.84 -0.08 -6.65
CA GLY A 64 -6.51 -1.14 -7.59
C GLY A 64 -5.01 -1.21 -7.86
N GLY A 65 -4.58 -2.24 -8.58
CA GLY A 65 -3.16 -2.60 -8.63
C GLY A 65 -2.68 -3.26 -7.33
N GLY A 66 -1.38 -3.49 -7.25
CA GLY A 66 -0.74 -4.07 -6.08
C GLY A 66 0.77 -4.16 -6.25
N ASP A 67 1.47 -4.21 -5.13
CA ASP A 67 2.93 -4.36 -5.07
C ASP A 67 3.31 -5.13 -3.80
N ASP A 68 4.56 -5.55 -3.69
CA ASP A 68 5.05 -6.36 -2.57
C ASP A 68 5.61 -5.43 -1.49
N LEU A 69 5.01 -5.48 -0.29
CA LEU A 69 5.49 -4.71 0.85
C LEU A 69 6.89 -5.23 1.22
N THR A 70 7.84 -4.33 1.40
CA THR A 70 9.22 -4.66 1.78
C THR A 70 9.54 -4.22 3.20
N ASP A 71 8.89 -3.17 3.70
CA ASP A 71 9.07 -2.70 5.07
C ASP A 71 7.91 -1.79 5.52
N SER A 72 7.83 -1.52 6.82
CA SER A 72 7.03 -0.42 7.36
C SER A 72 7.71 0.21 8.56
N VAL A 73 7.76 1.55 8.57
CA VAL A 73 8.38 2.35 9.62
C VAL A 73 7.46 3.50 10.04
N PHE A 74 7.80 4.17 11.15
CA PHE A 74 7.14 5.44 11.46
C PHE A 74 7.54 6.49 10.45
N SER A 75 6.56 7.28 10.00
CA SER A 75 6.82 8.47 9.20
C SER A 75 7.34 9.60 10.10
N SER A 76 8.07 10.53 9.50
CA SER A 76 8.33 11.85 10.06
C SER A 76 7.05 12.64 10.33
N GLU A 77 5.99 12.42 9.55
CA GLU A 77 4.67 13.01 9.81
C GLU A 77 4.05 12.36 11.06
N ASP A 78 3.88 13.15 12.13
CA ASP A 78 3.30 12.66 13.38
C ASP A 78 1.97 11.96 13.12
N GLY A 79 1.77 10.79 13.71
CA GLY A 79 0.57 9.99 13.48
C GLY A 79 0.65 9.00 12.33
N ARG A 80 1.56 9.18 11.36
CA ARG A 80 1.60 8.43 10.11
C ARG A 80 2.65 7.31 10.15
N ILE A 81 2.53 6.42 9.18
CA ILE A 81 3.52 5.37 8.93
C ILE A 81 3.90 5.37 7.44
N GLU A 82 5.06 4.84 7.15
CA GLU A 82 5.51 4.56 5.80
C GLU A 82 5.29 3.08 5.48
N LEU A 83 4.75 2.81 4.30
CA LEU A 83 4.72 1.50 3.68
C LEU A 83 5.74 1.52 2.54
N ASN A 84 6.80 0.71 2.69
CA ASN A 84 7.88 0.67 1.72
C ASN A 84 7.64 -0.46 0.72
N PHE A 85 7.87 -0.15 -0.55
CA PHE A 85 7.81 -1.06 -1.68
C PHE A 85 9.12 -0.96 -2.46
N SER A 86 9.34 -1.81 -3.47
CA SER A 86 10.64 -1.92 -4.17
C SER A 86 11.07 -0.65 -4.93
N GLY A 87 10.20 0.35 -5.08
CA GLY A 87 10.53 1.63 -5.69
C GLY A 87 9.62 2.79 -5.29
N ASN A 88 8.79 2.62 -4.26
CA ASN A 88 7.87 3.65 -3.79
C ASN A 88 7.70 3.57 -2.27
N VAL A 89 7.46 4.72 -1.65
CA VAL A 89 7.14 4.86 -0.23
C VAL A 89 5.77 5.52 -0.14
N LEU A 90 4.81 4.81 0.47
CA LEU A 90 3.48 5.36 0.72
C LEU A 90 3.38 5.86 2.16
N ILE A 91 3.11 7.15 2.35
CA ILE A 91 2.78 7.72 3.65
C ILE A 91 1.27 7.57 3.88
N VAL A 92 0.89 6.88 4.95
CA VAL A 92 -0.51 6.59 5.30
C VAL A 92 -0.81 6.95 6.75
N ASN A 93 -2.08 7.22 7.07
CA ASN A 93 -2.57 7.41 8.43
C ASN A 93 -3.33 6.15 8.90
N PRO A 94 -2.67 5.19 9.59
CA PRO A 94 -3.27 3.90 9.91
C PRO A 94 -4.30 4.03 11.04
N THR A 95 -5.47 3.45 10.84
CA THR A 95 -6.54 3.41 11.87
C THR A 95 -6.68 2.04 12.49
N LYS A 96 -6.51 0.98 11.69
CA LYS A 96 -6.73 -0.40 12.11
C LYS A 96 -6.04 -1.36 11.17
N LEU A 97 -5.32 -2.33 11.72
CA LEU A 97 -4.90 -3.53 11.02
C LEU A 97 -5.74 -4.71 11.52
N SER A 98 -6.29 -5.48 10.60
CA SER A 98 -7.04 -6.70 10.93
C SER A 98 -6.43 -7.91 10.23
N PHE A 99 -6.36 -9.04 10.92
CA PHE A 99 -5.93 -10.31 10.36
C PHE A 99 -7.12 -11.26 10.28
N HIS A 100 -7.28 -11.92 9.13
CA HIS A 100 -8.43 -12.78 8.82
C HIS A 100 -7.98 -14.19 8.46
N PRO A 101 -8.03 -15.15 9.40
CA PRO A 101 -7.72 -16.55 9.13
C PRO A 101 -8.93 -17.28 8.50
N ILE A 102 -9.25 -16.97 7.24
CA ILE A 102 -10.41 -17.57 6.56
C ILE A 102 -10.10 -18.99 6.12
N GLY A 103 -10.81 -19.97 6.68
CA GLY A 103 -10.64 -21.39 6.38
C GLY A 103 -9.30 -21.96 6.90
N GLU A 104 -9.02 -23.22 6.58
CA GLU A 104 -7.83 -23.92 7.06
C GLU A 104 -6.58 -23.68 6.19
N ASN A 105 -6.77 -23.23 4.94
CA ASN A 105 -5.70 -23.04 3.97
C ASN A 105 -5.09 -21.62 4.10
N PRO A 106 -3.78 -21.49 4.41
CA PRO A 106 -3.12 -20.20 4.57
C PRO A 106 -3.20 -19.25 3.38
N GLU A 107 -3.53 -19.74 2.19
CA GLU A 107 -3.65 -18.89 1.00
C GLU A 107 -4.77 -17.84 1.12
N TRP A 108 -5.74 -18.07 2.00
CA TRP A 108 -6.86 -17.18 2.27
C TRP A 108 -6.70 -16.41 3.59
N TRP A 109 -5.53 -16.50 4.22
CA TRP A 109 -5.23 -15.75 5.42
C TRP A 109 -4.59 -14.43 5.05
N TYR A 110 -5.30 -13.33 5.28
CA TYR A 110 -4.89 -12.01 4.82
C TYR A 110 -4.94 -10.97 5.93
N PHE A 111 -4.18 -9.90 5.74
CA PHE A 111 -4.30 -8.68 6.52
C PHE A 111 -5.11 -7.64 5.75
N ARG A 112 -5.88 -6.82 6.47
CA ARG A 112 -6.48 -5.59 5.94
C ARG A 112 -6.03 -4.40 6.78
N LEU A 113 -5.41 -3.43 6.14
CA LEU A 113 -5.00 -2.16 6.76
C LEU A 113 -5.98 -1.07 6.34
N ASP A 114 -6.77 -0.56 7.28
CA ASP A 114 -7.65 0.58 7.08
C ASP A 114 -6.93 1.87 7.47
N THR A 115 -7.01 2.88 6.60
CA THR A 115 -6.35 4.18 6.75
C THR A 115 -7.37 5.31 6.62
N SER A 116 -7.17 6.40 7.37
CA SER A 116 -8.01 7.59 7.28
C SER A 116 -7.36 8.67 6.42
N SER A 117 -8.16 9.62 5.96
CA SER A 117 -7.64 10.79 5.28
C SER A 117 -6.80 11.68 6.20
N PHE A 118 -5.96 12.52 5.60
CA PHE A 118 -5.18 13.53 6.28
C PHE A 118 -4.89 14.73 5.35
N ASN A 119 -4.34 15.80 5.92
CA ASN A 119 -4.14 17.08 5.21
C ASN A 119 -3.19 16.95 4.02
N ARG A 120 -3.49 17.72 2.98
CA ARG A 120 -2.66 17.89 1.77
C ARG A 120 -1.31 18.50 2.10
N SER A 121 -0.35 18.30 1.19
CA SER A 121 1.03 18.77 1.31
C SER A 121 1.17 20.26 0.99
N LYS A 122 0.15 20.81 0.33
CA LYS A 122 0.09 22.18 -0.24
C LYS A 122 0.87 22.39 -1.53
N VAL A 123 1.68 21.43 -1.95
CA VAL A 123 2.50 21.51 -3.18
C VAL A 123 1.63 21.80 -4.42
N TYR A 124 0.43 21.22 -4.48
CA TYR A 124 -0.47 21.35 -5.62
C TYR A 124 -1.74 22.16 -5.29
N GLU A 125 -1.75 22.96 -4.22
CA GLU A 125 -2.93 23.76 -3.80
C GLU A 125 -3.28 24.89 -4.80
N ASP A 126 -2.27 25.51 -5.42
CA ASP A 126 -2.46 26.64 -6.35
C ASP A 126 -3.08 26.25 -7.70
N GLN A 127 -3.18 24.94 -8.01
CA GLN A 127 -3.85 24.48 -9.23
C GLN A 127 -5.38 24.51 -9.16
N GLN A 128 -5.97 24.93 -8.01
CA GLN A 128 -7.42 25.10 -7.87
C GLN A 128 -7.89 26.56 -7.88
N ASP A 129 -7.08 27.53 -7.46
CA ASP A 129 -7.51 28.94 -7.37
C ASP A 129 -7.34 29.74 -8.70
N GLU A 130 -6.60 29.19 -9.67
CA GLU A 130 -6.54 29.71 -11.06
C GLU A 130 -7.55 29.01 -12.02
N GLU A 131 -8.53 28.26 -11.50
CA GLU A 131 -9.63 27.62 -12.27
C GLU A 131 -10.64 28.62 -12.90
N THR A 132 -10.21 29.84 -13.21
CA THR A 132 -11.02 30.75 -14.04
C THR A 132 -10.38 31.24 -15.34
N ASN A 133 -9.14 30.87 -15.74
CA ASN A 133 -8.66 31.42 -17.02
C ASN A 133 -7.62 30.68 -17.89
N THR A 134 -7.24 29.43 -17.64
CA THR A 134 -6.32 28.71 -18.56
C THR A 134 -6.78 27.30 -18.88
N HIS A 135 -7.98 27.21 -19.47
CA HIS A 135 -8.33 26.08 -20.34
C HIS A 135 -7.33 26.02 -21.51
N GLN A 136 -6.31 25.16 -21.43
CA GLN A 136 -5.80 24.41 -22.58
C GLN A 136 -4.64 23.45 -22.20
N LEU A 137 -4.93 22.14 -22.36
CA LEU A 137 -4.03 21.03 -22.77
C LEU A 137 -3.64 19.94 -21.76
N ILE A 138 -4.26 19.82 -20.58
CA ILE A 138 -4.22 18.57 -19.81
C ILE A 138 -5.65 18.10 -19.64
N ASP A 139 -5.92 16.82 -19.92
CA ASP A 139 -7.21 16.20 -19.62
C ASP A 139 -7.42 16.29 -18.10
N GLU A 140 -8.23 17.26 -17.66
CA GLU A 140 -8.58 17.52 -16.26
C GLU A 140 -9.06 16.23 -15.56
N SER A 141 -9.54 15.24 -16.32
CA SER A 141 -9.84 13.93 -15.77
C SER A 141 -8.58 13.15 -15.36
N GLU A 142 -7.49 13.11 -16.12
CA GLU A 142 -6.33 12.31 -15.73
C GLU A 142 -5.63 12.82 -14.46
N LEU A 143 -5.51 14.14 -14.28
CA LEU A 143 -4.88 14.73 -13.07
C LEU A 143 -5.81 14.59 -11.85
N HIS A 144 -7.09 14.89 -12.00
CA HIS A 144 -8.10 14.75 -10.93
C HIS A 144 -8.25 13.27 -10.51
N TRP A 145 -8.24 12.33 -11.45
CA TRP A 145 -8.30 10.89 -11.16
C TRP A 145 -6.97 10.37 -10.57
N SER A 146 -5.81 10.81 -11.07
CA SER A 146 -4.51 10.38 -10.52
C SER A 146 -4.37 10.76 -9.04
N VAL A 147 -4.71 12.00 -8.67
CA VAL A 147 -4.64 12.45 -7.27
C VAL A 147 -5.76 11.84 -6.41
N HIS A 148 -6.96 11.63 -6.96
CA HIS A 148 -8.05 10.99 -6.21
C HIS A 148 -7.80 9.51 -5.90
N PHE A 149 -7.09 8.79 -6.77
CA PHE A 149 -6.90 7.35 -6.64
C PHE A 149 -5.50 6.97 -6.10
N ASN A 150 -4.44 7.71 -6.45
CA ASN A 150 -3.06 7.32 -6.14
C ASN A 150 -2.42 8.13 -5.00
N GLY A 151 -3.05 9.21 -4.53
CA GLY A 151 -2.48 10.12 -3.53
C GLY A 151 -1.67 11.25 -4.15
N GLU A 152 -0.92 11.99 -3.33
CA GLU A 152 -0.03 13.07 -3.77
C GLU A 152 1.40 12.53 -3.88
N GLU A 153 1.89 12.31 -5.09
CA GLU A 153 3.33 12.05 -5.32
C GLU A 153 4.07 13.38 -5.20
N VAL A 154 5.01 13.48 -4.27
CA VAL A 154 5.74 14.71 -3.93
C VAL A 154 7.22 14.43 -3.75
N LEU A 155 8.03 15.48 -3.92
CA LEU A 155 9.43 15.46 -3.58
C LEU A 155 9.60 15.84 -2.10
N GLU A 156 9.93 14.90 -1.23
CA GLU A 156 10.29 15.22 0.16
C GLU A 156 11.76 15.66 0.20
N LEU A 157 12.03 16.91 0.61
CA LEU A 157 13.39 17.43 0.74
C LEU A 157 14.04 16.94 2.04
N THR A 158 13.30 17.10 3.12
CA THR A 158 13.59 16.62 4.46
C THR A 158 12.25 16.31 5.12
N SER A 159 12.28 15.63 6.26
CA SER A 159 11.11 15.18 7.01
C SER A 159 9.97 16.21 7.09
N GLY A 160 8.92 16.00 6.28
CA GLY A 160 7.72 16.84 6.25
C GLY A 160 7.81 18.15 5.43
N GLU A 161 8.90 18.38 4.71
CA GLU A 161 9.07 19.48 3.75
C GLU A 161 8.96 18.93 2.33
N TYR A 162 7.94 19.41 1.59
CA TYR A 162 7.56 18.88 0.29
C TYR A 162 7.64 19.95 -0.80
N GLU A 163 8.09 19.53 -1.97
CA GLU A 163 8.11 20.31 -3.21
C GLU A 163 7.45 19.52 -4.35
N ASP A 164 7.28 20.19 -5.50
CA ASP A 164 6.75 19.58 -6.72
C ASP A 164 7.64 18.41 -7.16
N ARG A 165 7.00 17.26 -7.45
CA ARG A 165 7.69 16.03 -7.89
C ARG A 165 8.54 16.25 -9.14
N SER A 166 8.18 17.19 -10.02
CA SER A 166 8.90 17.47 -11.26
C SER A 166 10.35 17.91 -11.03
N LEU A 167 10.64 18.56 -9.90
CA LEU A 167 12.00 18.98 -9.55
C LEU A 167 12.97 17.81 -9.47
N TRP A 168 12.51 16.59 -9.15
CA TRP A 168 13.36 15.40 -9.13
C TRP A 168 14.06 15.15 -10.48
N GLU A 169 13.38 15.42 -11.60
CA GLU A 169 13.98 15.28 -12.93
C GLU A 169 14.93 16.44 -13.26
N GLU A 170 14.69 17.63 -12.70
CA GLU A 170 15.56 18.80 -12.87
C GLU A 170 16.88 18.64 -12.10
N GLY A 171 16.82 18.06 -10.90
CA GLY A 171 17.99 17.77 -10.05
C GLY A 171 18.46 18.94 -9.18
N PHE A 172 17.75 20.07 -9.18
CA PHE A 172 17.99 21.24 -8.33
C PHE A 172 16.67 21.94 -7.96
N LEU A 173 16.66 22.80 -6.95
CA LEU A 173 15.45 23.45 -6.41
C LEU A 173 15.12 24.80 -7.06
N GLY A 174 16.05 25.34 -7.84
CA GLY A 174 15.96 26.65 -8.48
C GLY A 174 17.33 27.31 -8.56
N TYR A 175 17.33 28.63 -8.71
CA TYR A 175 18.55 29.43 -8.78
C TYR A 175 18.61 30.46 -7.65
N ASP A 176 19.79 30.67 -7.08
CA ASP A 176 20.05 31.72 -6.09
C ASP A 176 20.12 33.13 -6.75
N GLU A 177 20.33 34.17 -5.93
CA GLU A 177 20.41 35.57 -6.39
C GLU A 177 21.54 35.81 -7.40
N ASP A 178 22.57 34.96 -7.40
CA ASP A 178 23.71 35.00 -8.32
C ASP A 178 23.48 34.15 -9.59
N GLY A 179 22.32 33.51 -9.72
CA GLY A 179 21.98 32.61 -10.82
C GLY A 179 22.64 31.22 -10.74
N ARG A 180 23.05 30.77 -9.55
CA ARG A 180 23.61 29.42 -9.34
C ARG A 180 22.52 28.46 -8.86
N GLU A 181 22.60 27.22 -9.33
CA GLU A 181 21.67 26.15 -8.94
C GLU A 181 21.68 25.90 -7.41
N ILE A 182 20.49 25.89 -6.83
CA ILE A 182 20.26 25.50 -5.44
C ILE A 182 20.16 23.98 -5.39
N LYS A 183 21.17 23.34 -4.80
CA LYS A 183 21.23 21.88 -4.72
C LYS A 183 20.13 21.30 -3.84
N MET A 184 19.65 20.12 -4.22
CA MET A 184 18.81 19.30 -3.36
C MET A 184 19.60 18.76 -2.16
N PRO A 185 18.98 18.67 -0.96
CA PRO A 185 19.55 17.94 0.16
C PRO A 185 19.80 16.45 -0.17
N ASP A 186 20.78 15.83 0.48
CA ASP A 186 21.04 14.38 0.32
C ASP A 186 19.90 13.50 0.86
N THR A 187 18.99 14.07 1.67
CA THR A 187 17.79 13.41 2.19
C THR A 187 16.64 13.37 1.20
N THR A 188 16.78 14.02 0.04
CA THR A 188 15.70 14.15 -0.92
C THR A 188 15.24 12.80 -1.48
N ARG A 189 13.92 12.57 -1.49
CA ARG A 189 13.30 11.35 -2.03
C ARG A 189 11.90 11.60 -2.56
N ILE A 190 11.44 10.73 -3.47
CA ILE A 190 10.05 10.71 -3.90
C ILE A 190 9.24 9.89 -2.90
N VAL A 191 8.10 10.45 -2.46
CA VAL A 191 7.11 9.75 -1.63
C VAL A 191 5.72 10.00 -2.17
N THR A 192 4.81 9.05 -1.93
CA THR A 192 3.39 9.20 -2.24
C THR A 192 2.59 9.34 -0.96
N ARG A 193 1.92 10.49 -0.76
CA ARG A 193 1.06 10.75 0.39
C ARG A 193 -0.36 10.28 0.08
N MET A 194 -0.81 9.21 0.73
CA MET A 194 -2.14 8.63 0.54
C MET A 194 -3.23 9.42 1.29
N ILE A 195 -3.38 10.71 0.97
CA ILE A 195 -4.19 11.69 1.71
C ILE A 195 -5.68 11.36 1.80
N ASN A 196 -6.21 10.56 0.87
CA ASN A 196 -7.62 10.15 0.84
C ASN A 196 -7.91 8.95 1.75
N GLY A 197 -6.88 8.35 2.36
CA GLY A 197 -7.00 7.09 3.09
C GLY A 197 -7.45 5.94 2.18
N GLY A 198 -8.09 4.94 2.78
CA GLY A 198 -8.54 3.74 2.09
C GLY A 198 -8.09 2.46 2.79
N SER A 199 -8.45 1.33 2.20
CA SER A 199 -8.12 0.01 2.73
C SER A 199 -7.12 -0.66 1.81
N PHE A 200 -6.08 -1.27 2.38
CA PHE A 200 -5.15 -2.17 1.70
C PHE A 200 -5.46 -3.60 2.14
N VAL A 201 -5.20 -4.58 1.29
CA VAL A 201 -5.25 -6.00 1.69
C VAL A 201 -3.96 -6.71 1.31
N ILE A 202 -3.44 -7.52 2.21
CA ILE A 202 -2.14 -8.19 2.08
C ILE A 202 -2.37 -9.69 2.13
N PHE A 203 -2.11 -10.36 1.02
CA PHE A 203 -2.22 -11.82 0.86
C PHE A 203 -0.82 -12.44 0.70
N PRO A 204 -0.66 -13.76 0.93
CA PRO A 204 0.55 -14.44 0.48
C PRO A 204 0.66 -14.36 -1.05
N LYS A 205 1.88 -14.14 -1.56
CA LYS A 205 2.17 -13.88 -2.99
C LYS A 205 1.57 -14.91 -3.94
N TYR A 206 1.53 -16.18 -3.53
CA TYR A 206 1.06 -17.28 -4.38
C TYR A 206 -0.42 -17.66 -4.15
N SER A 207 -1.19 -16.80 -3.48
CA SER A 207 -2.62 -17.00 -3.25
C SER A 207 -3.43 -16.99 -4.56
N LEU A 208 -4.54 -17.72 -4.58
CA LEU A 208 -5.51 -17.63 -5.67
C LEU A 208 -6.11 -16.23 -5.82
N TYR A 209 -6.21 -15.46 -4.72
CA TYR A 209 -6.62 -14.07 -4.78
C TYR A 209 -5.66 -13.23 -5.62
N ASN A 210 -4.35 -13.41 -5.43
CA ASN A 210 -3.30 -12.77 -6.24
C ASN A 210 -3.24 -13.26 -7.68
N ARG A 211 -3.46 -14.55 -7.92
CA ARG A 211 -3.43 -15.12 -9.27
C ARG A 211 -4.59 -14.64 -10.16
N ASN A 212 -5.66 -14.10 -9.58
CA ASN A 212 -6.83 -13.65 -10.32
C ASN A 212 -6.74 -12.16 -10.66
N SER A 213 -6.45 -11.81 -11.91
CA SER A 213 -6.33 -10.41 -12.35
C SER A 213 -7.58 -9.56 -12.09
N ALA A 214 -8.77 -10.16 -11.95
CA ALA A 214 -10.00 -9.43 -11.66
C ALA A 214 -10.03 -8.85 -10.23
N THR A 215 -9.19 -9.30 -9.30
CA THR A 215 -9.15 -8.82 -7.91
C THR A 215 -8.40 -7.50 -7.73
N TYR A 216 -7.71 -7.04 -8.78
CA TYR A 216 -6.93 -5.80 -8.80
C TYR A 216 -7.78 -4.54 -9.03
N ASP A 217 -9.10 -4.63 -8.86
CA ASP A 217 -10.08 -3.56 -9.12
C ASP A 217 -10.38 -2.67 -7.89
N GLY A 218 -9.60 -2.84 -6.81
CA GLY A 218 -9.75 -2.07 -5.56
C GLY A 218 -11.05 -2.36 -4.81
N ARG A 219 -11.75 -3.48 -5.08
CA ARG A 219 -13.05 -3.79 -4.45
C ARG A 219 -13.05 -3.74 -2.92
N HIS A 220 -11.93 -4.06 -2.29
CA HIS A 220 -11.78 -4.12 -0.84
C HIS A 220 -11.93 -2.74 -0.18
N ARG A 221 -11.65 -1.65 -0.90
CA ARG A 221 -11.91 -0.27 -0.44
C ARG A 221 -13.40 0.07 -0.43
N LYS A 222 -14.20 -0.55 -1.30
CA LYS A 222 -15.62 -0.20 -1.53
C LYS A 222 -16.58 -0.81 -0.50
N VAL A 223 -16.05 -1.66 0.38
CA VAL A 223 -16.84 -2.44 1.35
C VAL A 223 -16.17 -2.40 2.71
N THR A 224 -16.96 -2.63 3.75
CA THR A 224 -16.48 -2.76 5.13
C THR A 224 -15.58 -3.98 5.31
N ASN A 225 -14.89 -4.03 6.45
CA ASN A 225 -14.05 -5.15 6.84
C ASN A 225 -14.84 -6.47 6.86
N GLU A 226 -16.04 -6.43 7.41
CA GLU A 226 -16.93 -7.58 7.60
C GLU A 226 -17.50 -8.06 6.25
N GLU A 227 -17.91 -7.13 5.39
CA GLU A 227 -18.38 -7.45 4.04
C GLU A 227 -17.27 -8.07 3.19
N PHE A 228 -16.05 -7.53 3.25
CA PHE A 228 -14.92 -8.13 2.52
C PHE A 228 -14.58 -9.53 3.04
N ALA A 229 -14.57 -9.72 4.36
CA ALA A 229 -14.35 -11.03 4.96
C ALA A 229 -15.45 -12.04 4.57
N SER A 230 -16.71 -11.61 4.50
CA SER A 230 -17.82 -12.43 4.01
C SER A 230 -17.62 -12.80 2.54
N TYR A 231 -17.25 -11.82 1.71
CA TYR A 231 -16.94 -12.06 0.31
C TYR A 231 -15.83 -13.11 0.11
N ILE A 232 -14.74 -13.03 0.89
CA ILE A 232 -13.67 -14.03 0.82
C ILE A 232 -14.16 -15.41 1.29
N LYS A 233 -14.96 -15.48 2.37
CA LYS A 233 -15.58 -16.75 2.82
C LYS A 233 -16.42 -17.40 1.74
N ASP A 234 -17.23 -16.60 1.02
CA ASP A 234 -18.08 -17.10 -0.06
C ASP A 234 -17.23 -17.62 -1.24
N VAL A 235 -16.14 -16.95 -1.58
CA VAL A 235 -15.16 -17.42 -2.57
C VAL A 235 -14.59 -18.77 -2.15
N VAL A 236 -14.09 -18.91 -0.91
CA VAL A 236 -13.53 -20.17 -0.40
C VAL A 236 -14.56 -21.29 -0.45
N ALA A 237 -15.76 -21.06 0.08
CA ALA A 237 -16.84 -22.04 0.09
C ALA A 237 -17.30 -22.45 -1.32
N SER A 238 -17.14 -21.58 -2.32
CA SER A 238 -17.44 -21.90 -3.72
C SER A 238 -16.38 -22.79 -4.38
N LEU A 239 -15.12 -22.71 -3.91
CA LEU A 239 -14.01 -23.50 -4.42
C LEU A 239 -14.03 -24.91 -3.83
N ASP A 240 -14.41 -25.08 -2.55
CA ASP A 240 -14.50 -26.39 -1.89
C ASP A 240 -15.63 -27.27 -2.43
N LYS A 241 -16.58 -26.69 -3.18
CA LYS A 241 -17.70 -27.41 -3.81
C LYS A 241 -17.34 -28.00 -5.19
N LYS A 242 -16.17 -27.70 -5.72
CA LYS A 242 -15.70 -28.18 -7.03
C LYS A 242 -14.74 -29.35 -6.87
#